data_AF-A0A7J3BCX2-F1
#
_entry.id   AF-A0A7J3BCX2-F1
#
_cell.length_a   1.000
_cell.length_b   1.000
_cell.length_c   1.000
_cell.angle_alpha   90.00
_cell.angle_beta   90.00
_cell.angle_gamma   90.00
#
_symmetry.space_group_name_H-M   'P 1'
#
loop_
_entity.id
_entity.type
_entity.pdbx_description
1 polymer ?
#
loop_
_entity_poly.entity_id
_entity_poly.type
_entity_poly.pdbx_seq_one_letter_code
_entity_poly.pdbx_strand_id
1 'polypeptide(L)'
;MLLAAASVLAGVGVVLSVFQAFPVLGVQGASIGIAAIMPPLSGIILGPYAGALAVFVSGLIGSFIAPYNAPFGVLTFIPGVVGALSAGFLTEGKWVRSLAIFLAGIALFLLYPGSASYAHFVWFHLIGCVLLISPLHRIAVEGIRGGGTGRTTIAVAVASLISTLSDQASGSAL
;
A
#
# COMPACT_ATOMS: atom_id res chain seq x y z
N MET A 1 -23.29 1.32 -7.41
CA MET A 1 -22.53 0.06 -7.23
C MET A 1 -21.14 0.31 -6.63
N LEU A 2 -20.35 1.25 -7.16
CA LEU A 2 -18.99 1.53 -6.69
C LEU A 2 -18.90 1.90 -5.19
N LEU A 3 -19.80 2.78 -4.71
CA LEU A 3 -19.87 3.16 -3.29
C LEU A 3 -20.21 1.97 -2.38
N ALA A 4 -21.12 1.10 -2.80
CA ALA A 4 -21.47 -0.09 -2.02
C ALA A 4 -20.27 -1.05 -1.90
N ALA A 5 -19.54 -1.26 -2.99
CA ALA A 5 -18.32 -2.08 -2.97
C ALA A 5 -17.20 -1.46 -2.11
N ALA A 6 -17.03 -0.12 -2.17
CA ALA A 6 -16.11 0.61 -1.31
C ALA A 6 -16.48 0.46 0.18
N SER A 7 -17.76 0.56 0.53
CA SER A 7 -18.23 0.36 1.90
C SER A 7 -18.01 -1.07 2.39
N VAL A 8 -18.23 -2.08 1.53
CA VAL A 8 -17.96 -3.48 1.87
C VAL A 8 -16.48 -3.72 2.11
N LEU A 9 -15.60 -3.25 1.21
CA LEU A 9 -14.15 -3.39 1.38
C LEU A 9 -13.65 -2.61 2.61
N ALA A 10 -14.20 -1.43 2.88
CA ALA A 10 -13.89 -0.69 4.09
C ALA A 10 -14.29 -1.48 5.35
N GLY A 11 -15.50 -2.03 5.39
CA GLY A 11 -15.98 -2.86 6.50
C GLY A 11 -15.11 -4.10 6.73
N VAL A 12 -14.74 -4.81 5.65
CA VAL A 12 -13.80 -5.94 5.73
C VAL A 12 -12.45 -5.48 6.29
N GLY A 13 -11.92 -4.35 5.82
CA GLY A 13 -10.66 -3.80 6.31
C GLY A 13 -10.68 -3.45 7.80
N VAL A 14 -11.80 -2.93 8.31
CA VAL A 14 -11.99 -2.69 9.75
C VAL A 14 -12.00 -3.99 10.54
N VAL A 15 -12.70 -5.02 10.07
CA VAL A 15 -12.69 -6.33 10.75
C VAL A 15 -11.27 -6.91 10.77
N LEU A 16 -10.55 -6.82 9.66
CA LEU A 16 -9.19 -7.33 9.54
C LEU A 16 -8.17 -6.54 10.38
N SER A 17 -8.44 -5.29 10.75
CA SER A 17 -7.50 -4.48 11.54
C SER A 17 -7.35 -4.98 12.98
N VAL A 18 -8.30 -5.79 13.47
CA VAL A 18 -8.27 -6.42 14.78
C VAL A 18 -7.26 -7.58 14.82
N PHE A 19 -6.98 -8.21 13.68
CA PHE A 19 -6.14 -9.41 13.63
C PHE A 19 -4.68 -9.09 13.31
N GLN A 20 -3.78 -9.59 14.17
CA GLN A 20 -2.34 -9.57 13.95
C GLN A 20 -1.92 -10.76 13.07
N ALA A 21 -1.05 -10.51 12.09
CA ALA A 21 -0.48 -11.58 11.27
C ALA A 21 0.83 -12.09 11.88
N PHE A 22 1.81 -11.21 12.08
CA PHE A 22 3.12 -11.56 12.66
C PHE A 22 3.81 -10.35 13.31
N PRO A 23 4.60 -10.57 14.37
CA PRO A 23 5.36 -9.50 15.01
C PRO A 23 6.48 -8.98 14.10
N VAL A 24 6.79 -7.69 14.21
CA VAL A 24 7.92 -7.07 13.50
C VAL A 24 9.21 -7.46 14.23
N LEU A 25 10.11 -8.11 13.51
CA LEU A 25 11.41 -8.51 14.07
C LEU A 25 12.24 -7.26 14.39
N GLY A 26 12.78 -7.19 15.60
CA GLY A 26 13.66 -6.10 16.03
C GLY A 26 12.94 -4.85 16.57
N VAL A 27 11.60 -4.81 16.57
CA VAL A 27 10.82 -3.71 17.17
C VAL A 27 9.84 -4.27 18.19
N GLN A 28 10.09 -3.97 19.48
CA GLN A 28 9.26 -4.48 20.56
C GLN A 28 7.85 -3.87 20.50
N GLY A 29 6.81 -4.71 20.50
CA GLY A 29 5.41 -4.27 20.50
C GLY A 29 4.85 -3.89 19.12
N ALA A 30 5.64 -3.94 18.05
CA ALA A 30 5.15 -3.71 16.69
C ALA A 30 4.75 -5.02 16.01
N SER A 31 3.64 -4.99 15.27
CA SER A 31 3.13 -6.15 14.52
C SER A 31 2.58 -5.74 13.17
N ILE A 32 2.72 -6.61 12.18
CA ILE A 32 2.03 -6.46 10.89
C ILE A 32 0.65 -7.12 11.01
N GLY A 33 -0.40 -6.34 10.80
CA GLY A 33 -1.78 -6.81 10.81
C GLY A 33 -2.21 -7.43 9.47
N ILE A 34 -3.26 -8.28 9.51
CA ILE A 34 -3.83 -8.88 8.29
C ILE A 34 -4.41 -7.81 7.35
N ALA A 35 -4.84 -6.67 7.91
CA ALA A 35 -5.34 -5.52 7.16
C ALA A 35 -4.34 -4.96 6.13
N ALA A 36 -3.05 -5.29 6.21
CA ALA A 36 -2.04 -4.89 5.22
C ALA A 36 -2.31 -5.42 3.80
N ILE A 37 -3.20 -6.42 3.65
CA ILE A 37 -3.63 -6.94 2.34
C ILE A 37 -4.67 -6.02 1.67
N MET A 38 -5.35 -5.18 2.46
CA MET A 38 -6.46 -4.35 1.95
C MET A 38 -6.03 -3.22 1.01
N PRO A 39 -4.92 -2.50 1.22
CA PRO A 39 -4.44 -1.48 0.29
C PRO A 39 -4.32 -1.96 -1.17
N PRO A 40 -3.55 -3.02 -1.48
CA PRO A 40 -3.43 -3.46 -2.86
C PRO A 40 -4.74 -3.99 -3.42
N LEU A 41 -5.49 -4.79 -2.66
CA LEU A 41 -6.77 -5.34 -3.14
C LEU A 41 -7.79 -4.24 -3.45
N SER A 42 -7.92 -3.25 -2.57
CA SER A 42 -8.87 -2.15 -2.76
C SER A 42 -8.49 -1.30 -3.97
N GLY A 43 -7.19 -1.00 -4.14
CA GLY A 43 -6.68 -0.28 -5.30
C GLY A 43 -6.88 -1.05 -6.61
N ILE A 44 -6.61 -2.36 -6.62
CA ILE A 44 -6.78 -3.23 -7.80
C ILE A 44 -8.27 -3.33 -8.20
N ILE A 45 -9.17 -3.55 -7.23
CA ILE A 45 -10.59 -3.85 -7.51
C ILE A 45 -11.40 -2.58 -7.82
N LEU A 46 -11.19 -1.50 -7.06
CA LEU A 46 -12.00 -0.28 -7.16
C LEU A 46 -11.31 0.85 -7.92
N GLY A 47 -10.05 0.67 -8.31
CA GLY A 47 -9.21 1.71 -8.87
C GLY A 47 -8.63 2.64 -7.79
N PRO A 48 -7.86 3.66 -8.20
CA PRO A 48 -7.03 4.46 -7.31
C PRO A 48 -7.86 5.22 -6.28
N TYR A 49 -8.88 5.98 -6.71
CA TYR A 49 -9.58 6.90 -5.80
C TYR A 49 -10.58 6.20 -4.88
N ALA A 50 -11.41 5.29 -5.41
CA ALA A 50 -12.39 4.58 -4.60
C ALA A 50 -11.74 3.53 -3.69
N GLY A 51 -10.66 2.88 -4.16
CA GLY A 51 -9.84 2.00 -3.33
C GLY A 51 -9.16 2.76 -2.19
N ALA A 52 -8.56 3.92 -2.50
CA ALA A 52 -7.96 4.79 -1.48
C ALA A 52 -8.99 5.28 -0.45
N LEU A 53 -10.20 5.66 -0.88
CA LEU A 53 -11.26 6.06 0.04
C LEU A 53 -11.69 4.92 0.97
N ALA A 54 -11.84 3.70 0.44
CA ALA A 54 -12.18 2.52 1.24
C ALA A 54 -11.11 2.26 2.32
N VAL A 55 -9.83 2.33 1.93
CA VAL A 55 -8.68 2.11 2.81
C VAL A 55 -8.51 3.25 3.83
N PHE A 56 -8.80 4.49 3.44
CA PHE A 56 -8.85 5.62 4.35
C PHE A 56 -9.85 5.38 5.47
N VAL A 57 -11.10 5.03 5.11
CA VAL A 57 -12.16 4.77 6.10
C VAL A 57 -11.79 3.59 7.00
N SER A 58 -11.33 2.47 6.42
CA SER A 58 -10.97 1.30 7.22
C SER A 58 -9.76 1.53 8.11
N GLY A 59 -8.74 2.23 7.61
CA GLY A 59 -7.53 2.54 8.35
C GLY A 59 -7.79 3.52 9.49
N LEU A 60 -8.61 4.54 9.25
CA LEU A 60 -8.98 5.52 10.28
C LEU A 60 -9.79 4.86 11.39
N ILE A 61 -10.87 4.17 11.05
CA ILE A 61 -11.73 3.47 12.02
C ILE A 61 -10.93 2.34 12.72
N GLY A 62 -10.16 1.58 11.96
CA GLY A 62 -9.33 0.50 12.47
C GLY A 62 -8.29 0.97 13.48
N SER A 63 -7.73 2.17 13.29
CA SER A 63 -6.79 2.78 14.26
C SER A 63 -7.46 3.12 15.60
N PHE A 64 -8.76 3.42 15.62
CA PHE A 64 -9.51 3.63 16.87
C PHE A 64 -9.93 2.31 17.53
N ILE A 65 -10.27 1.28 16.75
CA ILE A 65 -10.73 -0.01 17.27
C ILE A 65 -9.56 -0.87 17.76
N ALA A 66 -8.45 -0.87 17.01
CA ALA A 66 -7.25 -1.65 17.30
C ALA A 66 -6.01 -0.75 17.34
N PRO A 67 -5.90 0.16 18.33
CA PRO A 67 -4.77 1.09 18.42
C PRO A 67 -3.41 0.39 18.61
N TYR A 68 -3.41 -0.84 19.14
CA TYR A 68 -2.21 -1.68 19.24
C TYR A 68 -1.64 -2.13 17.88
N ASN A 69 -2.43 -2.02 16.80
CA ASN A 69 -2.00 -2.27 15.41
C ASN A 69 -1.78 -0.96 14.62
N ALA A 70 -1.73 0.18 15.29
CA ALA A 70 -1.59 1.50 14.68
C ALA A 70 -0.22 2.13 15.01
N PRO A 71 0.87 1.72 14.33
CA PRO A 71 2.23 2.16 14.66
C PRO A 71 2.42 3.68 14.57
N PHE A 72 1.64 4.36 13.75
CA PHE A 72 1.66 5.83 13.60
C PHE A 72 0.43 6.51 14.25
N GLY A 73 -0.24 5.81 15.18
CA GLY A 73 -1.49 6.26 15.77
C GLY A 73 -2.55 6.56 14.70
N VAL A 74 -3.21 7.73 14.79
CA VAL A 74 -4.25 8.15 13.84
C VAL A 74 -3.72 8.31 12.41
N LEU A 75 -2.40 8.52 12.22
CA LEU A 75 -1.80 8.68 10.89
C LEU A 75 -1.54 7.35 10.18
N THR A 76 -1.80 6.21 10.82
CA THR A 76 -1.57 4.86 10.27
C THR A 76 -2.34 4.60 8.97
N PHE A 77 -3.40 5.34 8.67
CA PHE A 77 -4.11 5.19 7.39
C PHE A 77 -3.31 5.73 6.19
N ILE A 78 -2.39 6.69 6.40
CA ILE A 78 -1.70 7.38 5.29
C ILE A 78 -0.92 6.38 4.43
N PRO A 79 -0.11 5.47 5.00
CA PRO A 79 0.64 4.52 4.21
C PRO A 79 -0.25 3.55 3.41
N GLY A 80 -1.33 3.08 4.01
CA GLY A 80 -2.33 2.26 3.33
C GLY A 80 -3.01 3.00 2.17
N VAL A 81 -3.36 4.27 2.34
CA VAL A 81 -3.95 5.10 1.27
C VAL A 81 -2.98 5.27 0.11
N VAL A 82 -1.70 5.51 0.41
CA VAL A 82 -0.63 5.63 -0.59
C VAL A 82 -0.45 4.31 -1.35
N GLY A 83 -0.44 3.17 -0.66
CA GLY A 83 -0.40 1.85 -1.29
C GLY A 83 -1.57 1.62 -2.24
N ALA A 84 -2.80 1.92 -1.78
CA ALA A 84 -4.02 1.76 -2.59
C ALA A 84 -4.02 2.64 -3.84
N LEU A 85 -3.58 3.91 -3.73
CA LEU A 85 -3.41 4.79 -4.88
C LEU A 85 -2.37 4.23 -5.85
N SER A 86 -1.25 3.74 -5.36
CA SER A 86 -0.18 3.18 -6.18
C SER A 86 -0.65 1.96 -6.96
N ALA A 87 -1.29 0.99 -6.29
CA ALA A 87 -1.89 -0.18 -6.92
C ALA A 87 -2.93 0.21 -7.97
N GLY A 88 -3.88 1.10 -7.62
CA GLY A 88 -4.95 1.49 -8.54
C GLY A 88 -4.44 2.27 -9.76
N PHE A 89 -3.48 3.16 -9.60
CA PHE A 89 -2.88 3.85 -10.75
C PHE A 89 -2.09 2.89 -11.65
N LEU A 90 -1.39 1.92 -11.05
CA LEU A 90 -0.66 0.91 -11.79
C LEU A 90 -1.60 0.07 -12.66
N THR A 91 -2.68 -0.46 -12.09
CA THR A 91 -3.63 -1.34 -12.80
C THR A 91 -4.47 -0.60 -13.85
N GLU A 92 -4.69 0.70 -13.69
CA GLU A 92 -5.27 1.55 -14.72
C GLU A 92 -4.30 1.88 -15.88
N GLY A 93 -3.03 1.48 -15.79
CA GLY A 93 -1.99 1.79 -16.78
C GLY A 93 -1.35 3.17 -16.62
N LYS A 94 -1.67 3.88 -15.52
CA LYS A 94 -1.13 5.20 -15.17
C LYS A 94 0.13 5.06 -14.31
N TRP A 95 1.06 4.20 -14.72
CA TRP A 95 2.26 3.83 -13.94
C TRP A 95 3.12 5.04 -13.56
N VAL A 96 3.18 6.09 -14.38
CA VAL A 96 3.91 7.33 -14.07
C VAL A 96 3.36 8.01 -12.81
N ARG A 97 2.05 7.94 -12.55
CA ARG A 97 1.44 8.50 -11.33
C ARG A 97 1.79 7.67 -10.10
N SER A 98 1.79 6.35 -10.23
CA SER A 98 2.24 5.43 -9.16
C SER A 98 3.73 5.67 -8.85
N LEU A 99 4.57 5.82 -9.87
CA LEU A 99 5.99 6.19 -9.70
C LEU A 99 6.15 7.55 -9.03
N ALA A 100 5.38 8.56 -9.42
CA ALA A 100 5.44 9.89 -8.82
C ALA A 100 5.09 9.84 -7.32
N ILE A 101 4.06 9.07 -6.94
CA ILE A 101 3.69 8.84 -5.53
C ILE A 101 4.82 8.17 -4.77
N PHE A 102 5.43 7.13 -5.35
CA PHE A 102 6.55 6.42 -4.74
C PHE A 102 7.76 7.34 -4.52
N LEU A 103 8.15 8.10 -5.55
CA LEU A 103 9.26 9.06 -5.47
C LEU A 103 8.98 10.20 -4.49
N ALA A 104 7.73 10.66 -4.38
CA ALA A 104 7.34 11.65 -3.38
C ALA A 104 7.54 11.11 -1.95
N GLY A 105 7.17 9.86 -1.69
CA GLY A 105 7.43 9.20 -0.40
C GLY A 105 8.93 9.14 -0.06
N ILE A 106 9.76 8.76 -1.03
CA ILE A 106 11.22 8.76 -0.87
C ILE A 106 11.76 10.16 -0.59
N ALA A 107 11.32 11.16 -1.36
CA ALA A 107 11.77 12.53 -1.17
C ALA A 107 11.40 13.04 0.23
N LEU A 108 10.18 12.77 0.70
CA LEU A 108 9.75 13.13 2.05
C LEU A 108 10.59 12.43 3.12
N PHE A 109 10.88 11.13 2.95
CA PHE A 109 11.76 10.39 3.83
C PHE A 109 13.15 11.03 3.91
N LEU A 110 13.78 11.35 2.77
CA LEU A 110 15.12 11.94 2.73
C LEU A 110 15.19 13.37 3.31
N LEU A 111 14.08 14.12 3.21
CA LEU A 111 13.98 15.47 3.77
C LEU A 111 13.66 15.45 5.28
N TYR A 112 13.21 14.32 5.83
CA TYR A 112 12.92 14.21 7.24
C TYR A 112 14.21 14.31 8.07
N PRO A 113 14.30 15.23 9.06
CA PRO A 113 15.54 15.46 9.82
C PRO A 113 16.10 14.23 10.54
N GLY A 114 15.23 13.29 10.93
CA GLY A 114 15.62 12.03 11.59
C GLY A 114 16.11 10.94 10.63
N SER A 115 16.00 11.13 9.32
CA SER A 115 16.31 10.09 8.32
C SER A 115 17.79 9.74 8.24
N ALA A 116 18.70 10.61 8.70
CA ALA A 116 20.15 10.37 8.65
C ALA A 116 20.56 9.08 9.38
N SER A 117 19.92 8.78 10.52
CA SER A 117 20.15 7.54 11.28
C SER A 117 19.66 6.28 10.54
N TYR A 118 18.72 6.46 9.60
CA TYR A 118 18.07 5.39 8.84
C TYR A 118 18.45 5.43 7.35
N ALA A 119 19.41 6.26 6.95
CA ALA A 119 19.82 6.45 5.56
C ALA A 119 20.35 5.15 4.92
N HIS A 120 20.84 4.22 5.74
CA HIS A 120 21.22 2.89 5.29
C HIS A 120 20.02 2.05 4.78
N PHE A 121 18.77 2.37 5.11
CA PHE A 121 17.58 1.69 4.56
C PHE A 121 17.15 2.22 3.18
N VAL A 122 17.84 3.22 2.62
CA VAL A 122 17.53 3.78 1.30
C VAL A 122 17.67 2.73 0.18
N TRP A 123 18.53 1.71 0.33
CA TRP A 123 18.66 0.65 -0.66
C TRP A 123 17.33 -0.08 -0.93
N PHE A 124 16.46 -0.21 0.08
CA PHE A 124 15.15 -0.85 -0.06
C PHE A 124 14.23 -0.01 -0.97
N HIS A 125 14.29 1.31 -0.84
CA HIS A 125 13.58 2.24 -1.71
C HIS A 125 14.10 2.23 -3.15
N LEU A 126 15.42 2.08 -3.33
CA LEU A 126 16.03 1.95 -4.67
C LEU A 126 15.54 0.69 -5.39
N ILE A 127 15.36 -0.43 -4.69
CA ILE A 127 14.75 -1.64 -5.26
C ILE A 127 13.34 -1.34 -5.76
N GLY A 128 12.53 -0.61 -4.98
CA GLY A 128 11.19 -0.21 -5.42
C GLY A 128 11.19 0.68 -6.66
N CYS A 129 12.15 1.59 -6.79
CA CYS A 129 12.34 2.39 -8.00
C CYS A 129 12.64 1.50 -9.21
N VAL A 130 13.57 0.55 -9.06
CA VAL A 130 13.93 -0.38 -10.13
C VAL A 130 12.72 -1.21 -10.55
N LEU A 131 11.95 -1.75 -9.60
CA LEU A 131 10.76 -2.54 -9.90
C LEU A 131 9.67 -1.73 -10.63
N LEU A 132 9.42 -0.48 -10.23
CA LEU A 132 8.43 0.39 -10.88
C LEU A 132 8.85 0.83 -12.29
N ILE A 133 10.14 1.12 -12.50
CA ILE A 133 10.69 1.52 -13.81
C ILE A 133 10.81 0.32 -14.76
N SER A 134 11.05 -0.87 -14.21
CA SER A 134 11.12 -2.11 -14.98
C SER A 134 9.81 -2.40 -15.73
N PRO A 135 9.81 -3.30 -16.75
CA PRO A 135 8.60 -3.68 -17.46
C PRO A 135 7.56 -4.43 -16.60
N LEU A 136 7.80 -4.63 -15.29
CA LEU A 136 6.83 -5.20 -14.35
C LEU A 136 5.50 -4.44 -14.34
N HIS A 137 5.51 -3.11 -14.55
CA HIS A 137 4.27 -2.35 -14.68
C HIS A 137 3.41 -2.83 -15.86
N ARG A 138 4.03 -3.27 -16.97
CA ARG A 138 3.32 -3.83 -18.13
C ARG A 138 2.71 -5.18 -17.79
N ILE A 139 3.45 -6.03 -17.07
CA ILE A 139 2.94 -7.32 -16.60
C ILE A 139 1.69 -7.13 -15.73
N ALA A 140 1.70 -6.14 -14.82
CA ALA A 140 0.54 -5.82 -14.00
C ALA A 140 -0.67 -5.39 -14.85
N VAL A 141 -0.48 -4.47 -15.80
CA VAL A 141 -1.57 -3.97 -16.66
C VAL A 141 -2.11 -5.05 -17.59
N GLU A 142 -1.23 -5.74 -18.31
CA GLU A 142 -1.60 -6.76 -19.28
C GLU A 142 -2.16 -8.01 -18.62
N GLY A 143 -1.64 -8.39 -17.45
CA GLY A 143 -2.11 -9.57 -16.74
C GLY A 143 -3.52 -9.39 -16.15
N ILE A 144 -3.87 -8.18 -15.69
CA ILE A 144 -5.24 -7.89 -15.26
C ILE A 144 -6.20 -7.82 -16.46
N ARG A 145 -5.78 -7.20 -17.58
CA ARG A 145 -6.65 -7.03 -18.75
C ARG A 145 -6.79 -8.29 -19.60
N GLY A 146 -5.80 -9.17 -19.57
CA GLY A 146 -5.67 -10.34 -20.45
C GLY A 146 -6.53 -11.54 -20.08
N GLY A 147 -7.25 -11.52 -18.95
CA GLY A 147 -8.30 -12.50 -18.61
C GLY A 147 -7.86 -13.93 -18.24
N GLY A 148 -6.57 -14.26 -18.28
CA GLY A 148 -6.06 -15.60 -17.94
C GLY A 148 -5.64 -15.72 -16.48
N THR A 149 -6.15 -16.73 -15.75
CA THR A 149 -5.94 -16.92 -14.31
C THR A 149 -4.49 -16.77 -13.86
N GLY A 150 -3.54 -17.46 -14.49
CA GLY A 150 -2.12 -17.38 -14.13
C GLY A 150 -1.52 -15.98 -14.34
N ARG A 151 -1.91 -15.28 -15.42
CA ARG A 151 -1.45 -13.91 -15.70
C ARG A 151 -2.05 -12.91 -14.71
N THR A 152 -3.31 -13.08 -14.34
CA THR A 152 -3.98 -12.26 -13.32
C THR A 152 -3.31 -12.45 -11.96
N THR A 153 -2.99 -13.69 -11.56
CA THR A 153 -2.29 -13.95 -10.30
C THR A 153 -0.93 -13.24 -10.24
N ILE A 154 -0.12 -13.34 -11.31
CA ILE A 154 1.17 -12.65 -11.39
C ILE A 154 0.97 -11.12 -11.32
N ALA A 155 -0.02 -10.60 -12.04
CA ALA A 155 -0.30 -9.17 -12.04
C ALA A 155 -0.74 -8.65 -10.66
N VAL A 156 -1.57 -9.40 -9.94
CA VAL A 156 -1.97 -9.07 -8.56
C VAL A 156 -0.77 -9.13 -7.62
N ALA A 157 0.13 -10.09 -7.79
CA ALA A 157 1.36 -10.17 -6.98
C ALA A 157 2.28 -8.96 -7.23
N VAL A 158 2.49 -8.58 -8.50
CA VAL A 158 3.30 -7.41 -8.87
C VAL A 158 2.66 -6.11 -8.36
N ALA A 159 1.36 -5.94 -8.54
CA ALA A 159 0.64 -4.75 -8.05
C ALA A 159 0.66 -4.68 -6.52
N SER A 160 0.54 -5.83 -5.85
CA SER A 160 0.66 -5.92 -4.39
C SER A 160 2.05 -5.54 -3.91
N LEU A 161 3.11 -6.05 -4.57
CA LEU A 161 4.48 -5.71 -4.23
C LEU A 161 4.74 -4.20 -4.35
N ILE A 162 4.31 -3.59 -5.46
CA ILE A 162 4.46 -2.15 -5.70
C ILE A 162 3.65 -1.34 -4.67
N SER A 163 2.42 -1.76 -4.37
CA SER A 163 1.59 -1.15 -3.33
C SER A 163 2.29 -1.15 -1.97
N THR A 164 2.82 -2.29 -1.54
CA THR A 164 3.50 -2.43 -0.25
C THR A 164 4.76 -1.58 -0.20
N LEU A 165 5.51 -1.48 -1.30
CA LEU A 165 6.69 -0.61 -1.36
C LEU A 165 6.31 0.88 -1.25
N SER A 166 5.24 1.32 -1.94
CA SER A 166 4.72 2.68 -1.81
C SER A 166 4.21 2.99 -0.41
N ASP A 167 3.48 2.07 0.21
CA ASP A 167 3.06 2.14 1.61
C ASP A 167 4.29 2.34 2.52
N GLN A 168 5.28 1.45 2.45
CA GLN A 168 6.52 1.54 3.23
C GLN A 168 7.29 2.85 3.02
N ALA A 169 7.37 3.34 1.77
CA ALA A 169 8.04 4.61 1.47
C ALA A 169 7.37 5.80 2.15
N SER A 170 6.03 5.80 2.19
CA SER A 170 5.28 6.85 2.90
C SER A 170 5.29 6.67 4.41
N GLY A 171 5.23 5.44 4.92
CA GLY A 171 5.34 5.15 6.36
C GLY A 171 6.71 5.52 6.93
N SER A 172 7.78 5.39 6.13
CA SER A 172 9.12 5.82 6.54
C SER A 172 9.24 7.33 6.75
N ALA A 173 8.33 8.12 6.16
CA ALA A 173 8.30 9.57 6.28
C ALA A 173 7.41 10.09 7.44
N LEU A 174 6.82 9.19 8.24
CA LEU A 174 5.99 9.49 9.43
C LEU A 174 6.75 9.18 10.72
#